data_AF-A0A0W8D7U6-F1
#
_entry.id   AF-A0A0W8D7U6-F1
#
_cell.length_a   1.000
_cell.length_b   1.000
_cell.length_c   1.000
_cell.angle_alpha   90.00
_cell.angle_beta   90.00
_cell.angle_gamma   90.00
#
_symmetry.space_group_name_H-M   'P 1'
#
loop_
_entity.id
_entity.type
_entity.pdbx_description
1 polymer ?
#
loop_
_entity_poly.entity_id
_entity_poly.type
_entity_poly.pdbx_seq_one_letter_code
_entity_poly.pdbx_strand_id
1 'polypeptide(L)'
;MISRVGLTAAAKSGAVSRALSTSASETYSFVQARAEYRKEIASLRKDFIEEEKRAERNSRVMQSTAQRQKIMKAKAARLEIKRQQQAIRAKEVAREKAIHDEKVRKYFEEKVVVRQERNAEVERRREALVASLRQQSAKWTTGENYAEKLKEDVFIYSPQQISARGSFDPSSTSGSAVSWLEKLQRMKPAGVQDTSDEAAASAVASAADEEDATTYVSSDDDGVEASKPKKEDE
;
A
#
# COMPACT_ATOMS: atom_id res chain seq x y z
N MET A 1 39.76 -53.74 -22.22
CA MET A 1 39.99 -55.05 -22.88
C MET A 1 40.65 -54.79 -24.21
N ILE A 2 41.99 -54.92 -24.30
CA ILE A 2 42.72 -54.91 -25.58
C ILE A 2 43.74 -56.04 -25.52
N SER A 3 43.60 -56.96 -26.46
CA SER A 3 44.20 -58.29 -26.54
C SER A 3 45.69 -58.21 -26.89
N ARG A 4 46.56 -58.91 -26.14
CA ARG A 4 47.97 -59.11 -26.47
C ARG A 4 48.12 -60.47 -27.15
N VAL A 5 48.15 -60.48 -28.49
CA VAL A 5 48.55 -61.65 -29.27
C VAL A 5 50.06 -61.68 -29.33
N GLY A 6 50.65 -62.72 -28.71
CA GLY A 6 52.07 -63.02 -28.80
C GLY A 6 52.42 -63.59 -30.17
N LEU A 7 53.46 -63.04 -30.77
CA LEU A 7 54.13 -63.58 -31.95
C LEU A 7 55.59 -63.86 -31.58
N THR A 8 55.87 -65.12 -31.23
CA THR A 8 57.22 -65.64 -31.07
C THR A 8 57.71 -66.18 -32.41
N ALA A 9 58.53 -65.40 -33.12
CA ALA A 9 59.25 -65.87 -34.30
C ALA A 9 60.64 -66.35 -33.87
N ALA A 10 60.84 -67.68 -33.87
CA ALA A 10 62.14 -68.31 -33.71
C ALA A 10 62.92 -68.20 -35.03
N ALA A 11 63.91 -67.30 -35.08
CA ALA A 11 64.86 -67.22 -36.18
C ALA A 11 66.13 -68.00 -35.82
N LYS A 12 66.35 -69.07 -36.59
CA LYS A 12 67.48 -69.99 -36.56
C LYS A 12 68.81 -69.25 -36.70
N SER A 13 69.69 -69.43 -35.72
CA SER A 13 71.08 -68.97 -35.73
C SER A 13 71.84 -69.63 -36.88
N GLY A 14 72.29 -68.82 -37.84
CA GLY A 14 73.26 -69.17 -38.86
C GLY A 14 74.50 -68.30 -38.65
N ALA A 15 75.57 -68.89 -38.13
CA ALA A 15 76.85 -68.24 -37.98
C ALA A 15 77.48 -68.01 -39.36
N VAL A 16 77.58 -66.75 -39.77
CA VAL A 16 78.41 -66.31 -40.89
C VAL A 16 79.47 -65.36 -40.33
N SER A 17 80.62 -65.94 -39.99
CA SER A 17 81.84 -65.19 -39.66
C SER A 17 82.37 -64.54 -40.93
N ARG A 18 82.17 -63.23 -41.11
CA ARG A 18 82.77 -62.45 -42.19
C ARG A 18 83.28 -61.10 -41.67
N ALA A 19 84.60 -61.04 -41.48
CA ALA A 19 85.48 -59.86 -41.32
C ALA A 19 84.83 -58.50 -40.93
N LEU A 20 84.90 -58.13 -39.64
CA LEU A 20 84.74 -56.76 -39.14
C LEU A 20 85.95 -56.40 -38.26
N SER A 21 86.97 -55.74 -38.79
CA SER A 21 88.07 -55.20 -37.94
C SER A 21 88.45 -53.74 -38.21
N THR A 22 87.71 -53.01 -39.05
CA THR A 22 87.84 -51.53 -39.14
C THR A 22 86.49 -50.80 -39.10
N SER A 23 85.38 -51.46 -39.42
CA SER A 23 84.03 -50.90 -39.31
C SER A 23 83.43 -50.90 -37.89
N ALA A 24 83.97 -51.70 -36.97
CA ALA A 24 83.47 -51.82 -35.59
C ALA A 24 83.70 -50.55 -34.74
N SER A 25 84.82 -49.83 -34.96
CA SER A 25 85.14 -48.59 -34.24
C SER A 25 84.25 -47.43 -34.69
N GLU A 26 84.02 -47.28 -36.00
CA GLU A 26 83.16 -46.24 -36.55
C GLU A 26 81.68 -46.49 -36.22
N THR A 27 81.23 -47.75 -36.28
CA THR A 27 79.86 -48.12 -35.88
C THR A 27 79.59 -47.88 -34.40
N TYR A 28 80.56 -48.10 -33.51
CA TYR A 28 80.44 -47.77 -32.09
C TYR A 28 80.31 -46.26 -31.86
N SER A 29 81.08 -45.44 -32.59
CA SER A 29 81.00 -43.96 -32.52
C SER A 29 79.64 -43.41 -32.99
N PHE A 30 79.07 -43.97 -34.05
CA PHE A 30 77.76 -43.56 -34.57
C PHE A 30 76.62 -43.98 -33.64
N VAL A 31 76.70 -45.16 -33.03
CA VAL A 31 75.70 -45.62 -32.05
C VAL A 31 75.71 -44.74 -30.79
N GLN A 32 76.90 -44.35 -30.32
CA GLN A 32 77.04 -43.42 -29.20
C GLN A 32 76.49 -42.03 -29.55
N ALA A 33 76.88 -41.46 -30.69
CA ALA A 33 76.35 -40.17 -31.16
C ALA A 33 74.83 -40.20 -31.34
N ARG A 34 74.27 -41.31 -31.84
CA ARG A 34 72.81 -41.49 -31.96
C ARG A 34 72.13 -41.61 -30.60
N ALA A 35 72.77 -42.22 -29.61
CA ALA A 35 72.24 -42.33 -28.25
C ALA A 35 72.25 -40.96 -27.55
N GLU A 36 73.32 -40.19 -27.70
CA GLU A 36 73.44 -38.82 -27.19
C GLU A 36 72.42 -37.88 -27.86
N TYR A 37 72.31 -37.90 -29.19
CA TYR A 37 71.29 -37.16 -29.92
C TYR A 37 69.87 -37.51 -29.46
N ARG A 38 69.56 -38.79 -29.25
CA ARG A 38 68.24 -39.20 -28.73
C ARG A 38 67.98 -38.69 -27.31
N LYS A 39 69.01 -38.61 -26.46
CA LYS A 39 68.90 -38.05 -25.11
C LYS A 39 68.65 -36.54 -25.18
N GLU A 40 69.37 -35.82 -26.03
CA GLU A 40 69.20 -34.38 -26.24
C GLU A 40 67.81 -34.05 -26.81
N ILE A 41 67.33 -34.82 -27.81
CA ILE A 41 65.97 -34.66 -28.32
C ILE A 41 64.93 -34.99 -27.24
N ALA A 42 65.20 -35.96 -26.36
CA ALA A 42 64.31 -36.27 -25.25
C ALA A 42 64.28 -35.17 -24.17
N SER A 43 65.40 -34.49 -23.89
CA SER A 43 65.42 -33.32 -23.00
C SER A 43 64.70 -32.13 -23.64
N LEU A 44 64.99 -31.80 -24.90
CA LEU A 44 64.32 -30.71 -25.61
C LEU A 44 62.81 -30.91 -25.70
N ARG A 45 62.33 -32.15 -25.89
CA ARG A 45 60.90 -32.46 -25.85
C ARG A 45 60.28 -32.23 -24.48
N LYS A 46 61.00 -32.53 -23.39
CA LYS A 46 60.51 -32.26 -22.03
C LYS A 46 60.41 -30.76 -21.79
N ASP A 47 61.45 -30.01 -22.17
CA ASP A 47 61.50 -28.56 -22.01
C ASP A 47 60.37 -27.89 -22.81
N PHE A 48 60.14 -28.32 -24.05
CA PHE A 48 59.03 -27.84 -24.88
C PHE A 48 57.65 -28.11 -24.25
N ILE A 49 57.43 -29.34 -23.75
CA ILE A 49 56.18 -29.69 -23.06
C ILE A 49 55.99 -28.84 -21.79
N GLU A 50 57.06 -28.54 -21.06
CA GLU A 50 56.99 -27.67 -19.88
C GLU A 50 56.70 -26.22 -20.23
N GLU A 51 57.30 -25.70 -21.29
CA GLU A 51 57.03 -24.35 -21.81
C GLU A 51 55.60 -24.20 -22.28
N GLU A 52 55.05 -25.15 -23.05
CA GLU A 52 53.64 -25.15 -23.43
C GLU A 52 52.74 -25.17 -22.19
N LYS A 53 53.03 -26.03 -21.22
CA LYS A 53 52.28 -26.06 -19.95
C LYS A 53 52.38 -24.75 -19.16
N ARG A 54 53.50 -24.03 -19.20
CA ARG A 54 53.63 -22.70 -18.57
C ARG A 54 52.82 -21.66 -19.35
N ALA A 55 52.90 -21.66 -20.67
CA ALA A 55 52.16 -20.76 -21.54
C ALA A 55 50.64 -20.93 -21.38
N GLU A 56 50.15 -22.17 -21.35
CA GLU A 56 48.74 -22.47 -21.08
C GLU A 56 48.29 -21.97 -19.72
N ARG A 57 49.08 -22.22 -18.66
CA ARG A 57 48.76 -21.72 -17.31
C ARG A 57 48.72 -20.20 -17.27
N ASN A 58 49.69 -19.53 -17.87
CA ASN A 58 49.72 -18.08 -17.94
C ASN A 58 48.52 -17.53 -18.71
N SER A 59 48.17 -18.12 -19.85
CA SER A 59 46.97 -17.75 -20.61
C SER A 59 45.70 -17.91 -19.79
N ARG A 60 45.53 -19.03 -19.08
CA ARG A 60 44.38 -19.27 -18.20
C ARG A 60 44.30 -18.25 -17.05
N VAL A 61 45.42 -17.87 -16.45
CA VAL A 61 45.48 -16.83 -15.40
C VAL A 61 45.13 -15.45 -15.96
N MET A 62 45.64 -15.09 -17.13
CA MET A 62 45.30 -13.82 -17.77
C MET A 62 43.80 -13.77 -18.15
N GLN A 63 43.24 -14.87 -18.64
CA GLN A 63 41.81 -14.95 -18.93
C GLN A 63 40.95 -14.85 -17.66
N SER A 64 41.33 -15.53 -16.57
CA SER A 64 40.56 -15.49 -15.31
C SER A 64 40.61 -14.10 -14.67
N THR A 65 41.77 -13.44 -14.69
CA THR A 65 41.92 -12.06 -14.19
C THR A 65 41.13 -11.07 -15.03
N ALA A 66 41.16 -11.19 -16.35
CA ALA A 66 40.34 -10.38 -17.25
C ALA A 66 38.83 -10.58 -17.00
N GLN A 67 38.37 -11.81 -16.81
CA GLN A 67 36.97 -12.10 -16.46
C GLN A 67 36.60 -11.49 -15.09
N ARG A 68 37.45 -11.62 -14.08
CA ARG A 68 37.24 -11.00 -12.76
C ARG A 68 37.11 -9.48 -12.88
N GLN A 69 37.97 -8.84 -13.67
CA GLN A 69 37.88 -7.39 -13.90
C GLN A 69 36.58 -6.99 -14.60
N LYS A 70 36.13 -7.75 -15.61
CA LYS A 70 34.84 -7.52 -16.27
C LYS A 70 33.67 -7.60 -15.29
N ILE A 71 33.65 -8.62 -14.43
CA ILE A 71 32.63 -8.79 -13.40
C ILE A 71 32.67 -7.63 -12.40
N MET A 72 33.85 -7.20 -11.95
CA MET A 72 33.97 -6.07 -11.01
C MET A 72 33.48 -4.77 -11.63
N LYS A 73 33.80 -4.49 -12.90
CA LYS A 73 33.28 -3.32 -13.62
C LYS A 73 31.75 -3.37 -13.76
N ALA A 74 31.18 -4.52 -14.11
CA ALA A 74 29.73 -4.70 -14.18
C ALA A 74 29.05 -4.51 -12.82
N LYS A 75 29.65 -5.01 -11.74
CA LYS A 75 29.17 -4.79 -10.37
C LYS A 75 29.22 -3.32 -9.98
N ALA A 76 30.32 -2.63 -10.29
CA ALA A 76 30.46 -1.19 -10.04
C ALA A 76 29.40 -0.38 -10.80
N ALA A 77 29.18 -0.67 -12.08
CA ALA A 77 28.14 -0.03 -12.88
C ALA A 77 26.74 -0.27 -12.30
N ARG A 78 26.43 -1.49 -11.84
CA ARG A 78 25.14 -1.80 -11.19
C ARG A 78 24.95 -1.01 -9.90
N LEU A 79 26.00 -0.87 -9.08
CA LEU A 79 25.93 -0.08 -7.85
C LEU A 79 25.73 1.40 -8.15
N GLU A 80 26.36 1.92 -9.19
CA GLU A 80 26.18 3.31 -9.60
C GLU A 80 24.75 3.58 -10.08
N ILE A 81 24.17 2.70 -10.89
CA ILE A 81 22.75 2.79 -11.28
C ILE A 81 21.85 2.80 -10.06
N LYS A 82 22.13 1.95 -9.05
CA LYS A 82 21.35 1.96 -7.80
C LYS A 82 21.46 3.29 -7.04
N ARG A 83 22.66 3.88 -6.98
CA ARG A 83 22.86 5.21 -6.36
C ARG A 83 22.08 6.28 -7.11
N GLN A 84 22.12 6.27 -8.42
CA GLN A 84 21.36 7.20 -9.26
C GLN A 84 19.85 7.04 -9.05
N GLN A 85 19.34 5.81 -9.00
CA GLN A 85 17.94 5.54 -8.69
C GLN A 85 17.53 6.04 -7.29
N GLN A 86 18.39 5.86 -6.29
CA GLN A 86 18.15 6.37 -4.95
C GLN A 86 18.12 7.90 -4.93
N ALA A 87 19.02 8.55 -5.67
CA ALA A 87 19.05 10.00 -5.81
C ALA A 87 17.79 10.54 -6.53
N ILE A 88 17.31 9.83 -7.56
CA ILE A 88 16.05 10.17 -8.25
C ILE A 88 14.87 10.03 -7.29
N ARG A 89 14.75 8.89 -6.59
CA ARG A 89 13.68 8.67 -5.60
C ARG A 89 13.70 9.70 -4.47
N ALA A 90 14.87 10.10 -3.97
CA ALA A 90 14.97 11.13 -2.95
C ALA A 90 14.45 12.49 -3.45
N LYS A 91 14.73 12.84 -4.72
CA LYS A 91 14.18 14.06 -5.34
C LYS A 91 12.67 13.97 -5.53
N GLU A 92 12.15 12.81 -5.91
CA GLU A 92 10.70 12.56 -6.04
C GLU A 92 10.00 12.71 -4.70
N VAL A 93 10.51 12.07 -3.64
CA VAL A 93 9.97 12.18 -2.28
C VAL A 93 10.00 13.63 -1.77
N ALA A 94 11.09 14.37 -2.05
CA ALA A 94 11.16 15.78 -1.68
C ALA A 94 10.09 16.63 -2.41
N ARG A 95 9.83 16.34 -3.68
CA ARG A 95 8.77 17.00 -4.46
C ARG A 95 7.39 16.65 -3.93
N GLU A 96 7.12 15.38 -3.62
CA GLU A 96 5.85 14.95 -3.04
C GLU A 96 5.60 15.60 -1.68
N LYS A 97 6.64 15.70 -0.84
CA LYS A 97 6.57 16.40 0.43
C LYS A 97 6.24 17.89 0.23
N ALA A 98 6.87 18.56 -0.72
CA ALA A 98 6.56 19.96 -1.02
C ALA A 98 5.09 20.14 -1.46
N ILE A 99 4.59 19.27 -2.34
CA ILE A 99 3.17 19.29 -2.76
C ILE A 99 2.24 19.03 -1.59
N HIS A 100 2.60 18.10 -0.69
CA HIS A 100 1.81 17.81 0.50
C HIS A 100 1.78 19.01 1.45
N ASP A 101 2.93 19.62 1.71
CA ASP A 101 3.03 20.80 2.58
C ASP A 101 2.21 21.99 2.01
N GLU A 102 2.22 22.17 0.68
CA GLU A 102 1.34 23.14 0.02
C GLU A 102 -0.15 22.82 0.19
N LYS A 103 -0.56 21.56 0.08
CA LYS A 103 -1.96 21.15 0.33
C LYS A 103 -2.38 21.41 1.77
N VAL A 104 -1.51 21.07 2.72
CA VAL A 104 -1.75 21.32 4.16
C VAL A 104 -1.88 22.81 4.40
N ARG A 105 -0.99 23.63 3.82
CA ARG A 105 -1.06 25.09 3.93
C ARG A 105 -2.39 25.63 3.38
N LYS A 106 -2.80 25.22 2.17
CA LYS A 106 -4.08 25.63 1.57
C LYS A 106 -5.27 25.26 2.44
N TYR A 107 -5.26 24.05 3.01
CA TYR A 107 -6.31 23.58 3.91
C TYR A 107 -6.42 24.43 5.17
N PHE A 108 -5.28 24.82 5.76
CA PHE A 108 -5.29 25.72 6.91
C PHE A 108 -5.76 27.13 6.55
N GLU A 109 -5.33 27.67 5.40
CA GLU A 109 -5.79 28.96 4.89
C GLU A 109 -7.32 28.97 4.69
N GLU A 110 -7.87 27.94 4.06
CA GLU A 110 -9.32 27.77 3.88
C GLU A 110 -10.06 27.69 5.23
N LYS A 111 -9.54 26.90 6.19
CA LYS A 111 -10.14 26.82 7.52
C LYS A 111 -10.13 28.13 8.28
N VAL A 112 -9.12 28.97 8.08
CA VAL A 112 -9.06 30.30 8.70
C VAL A 112 -10.18 31.18 8.14
N VAL A 113 -10.38 31.18 6.82
CA VAL A 113 -11.46 31.94 6.17
C VAL A 113 -12.83 31.49 6.69
N VAL A 114 -13.10 30.18 6.70
CA VAL A 114 -14.38 29.64 7.20
C VAL A 114 -14.63 30.02 8.67
N ARG A 115 -13.59 30.04 9.51
CA ARG A 115 -13.71 30.49 10.90
C ARG A 115 -14.01 31.99 11.00
N GLN A 116 -13.38 32.81 10.17
CA GLN A 116 -13.65 34.25 10.13
C GLN A 116 -15.08 34.53 9.69
N GLU A 117 -15.56 33.88 8.63
CA GLU A 117 -16.94 33.99 8.14
C GLU A 117 -17.95 33.57 9.21
N ARG A 118 -17.71 32.43 9.87
CA ARG A 118 -18.55 31.95 10.97
C ARG A 118 -18.57 32.96 12.13
N ASN A 119 -17.42 33.52 12.50
CA ASN A 119 -17.33 34.49 13.59
C ASN A 119 -18.08 35.78 13.24
N ALA A 120 -17.91 36.30 12.02
CA ALA A 120 -18.62 37.49 11.56
C ALA A 120 -20.16 37.28 11.56
N GLU A 121 -20.62 36.10 11.15
CA GLU A 121 -22.04 35.74 11.20
C GLU A 121 -22.58 35.64 12.63
N VAL A 122 -21.78 35.09 13.57
CA VAL A 122 -22.13 35.06 15.00
C VAL A 122 -22.20 36.47 15.58
N GLU A 123 -21.26 37.34 15.25
CA GLU A 123 -21.25 38.74 15.68
C GLU A 123 -22.48 39.49 15.16
N ARG A 124 -22.81 39.35 13.88
CA ARG A 124 -24.02 39.93 13.29
C ARG A 124 -25.29 39.45 14.00
N ARG A 125 -25.40 38.16 14.33
CA ARG A 125 -26.53 37.62 15.10
C ARG A 125 -26.59 38.20 16.51
N ARG A 126 -25.44 38.32 17.18
CA ARG A 126 -25.33 38.90 18.51
C ARG A 126 -25.74 40.37 18.50
N GLU A 127 -25.30 41.14 17.52
CA GLU A 127 -25.68 42.54 17.34
C GLU A 127 -27.18 42.69 17.10
N ALA A 128 -27.79 41.84 16.25
CA ALA A 128 -29.23 41.85 16.03
C ALA A 128 -30.02 41.54 17.31
N LEU A 129 -29.57 40.56 18.10
CA LEU A 129 -30.18 40.24 19.40
C LEU A 129 -30.03 41.40 20.39
N VAL A 130 -28.85 42.02 20.47
CA VAL A 130 -28.61 43.17 21.34
C VAL A 130 -29.45 44.36 20.91
N ALA A 131 -29.61 44.61 19.60
CA ALA A 131 -30.46 45.66 19.08
C ALA A 131 -31.94 45.43 19.43
N SER A 132 -32.43 44.19 19.26
CA SER A 132 -33.77 43.78 19.68
C SER A 132 -33.97 43.96 21.19
N LEU A 133 -33.00 43.53 22.00
CA LEU A 133 -33.03 43.70 23.44
C LEU A 133 -33.04 45.18 23.84
N ARG A 134 -32.27 46.04 23.16
CA ARG A 134 -32.30 47.49 23.37
C ARG A 134 -33.69 48.07 23.08
N GLN A 135 -34.32 47.68 21.97
CA GLN A 135 -35.69 48.10 21.65
C GLN A 135 -36.71 47.62 22.68
N GLN A 136 -36.55 46.40 23.21
CA GLN A 136 -37.41 45.87 24.29
C GLN A 136 -37.17 46.60 25.61
N SER A 137 -35.91 46.89 25.95
CA SER A 137 -35.54 47.57 27.20
C SER A 137 -36.10 48.99 27.29
N ALA A 138 -36.23 49.68 26.15
CA ALA A 138 -36.89 50.98 26.09
C ALA A 138 -38.38 50.94 26.48
N LYS A 139 -39.01 49.76 26.42
CA LYS A 139 -40.41 49.53 26.82
C LYS A 139 -40.54 49.06 28.27
N TRP A 140 -39.43 48.79 28.96
CA TRP A 140 -39.45 48.34 30.34
C TRP A 140 -39.86 49.46 31.29
N THR A 141 -40.49 49.07 32.39
CA THR A 141 -40.90 49.98 33.46
C THR A 141 -39.69 50.36 34.32
N THR A 142 -39.29 51.62 34.24
CA THR A 142 -38.30 52.24 35.14
C THR A 142 -38.99 52.93 36.31
N GLY A 143 -38.25 53.24 37.38
CA GLY A 143 -38.78 53.95 38.55
C GLY A 143 -39.42 55.30 38.22
N GLU A 144 -38.96 55.95 37.14
CA GLU A 144 -39.48 57.23 36.65
C GLU A 144 -40.83 57.07 35.91
N ASN A 145 -41.05 55.97 35.20
CA ASN A 145 -42.27 55.70 34.42
C ASN A 145 -43.34 54.90 35.19
N TYR A 146 -43.08 54.61 36.46
CA TYR A 146 -43.86 53.67 37.28
C TYR A 146 -45.32 54.15 37.48
N ALA A 147 -45.50 55.45 37.74
CA ALA A 147 -46.82 56.05 37.98
C ALA A 147 -47.70 56.14 36.73
N GLU A 148 -47.10 56.17 35.53
CA GLU A 148 -47.85 56.22 34.27
C GLU A 148 -48.21 54.83 33.75
N LYS A 149 -47.32 53.85 33.94
CA LYS A 149 -47.50 52.48 33.43
C LYS A 149 -48.42 51.61 34.29
N LEU A 150 -48.63 51.96 35.56
CA LEU A 150 -49.52 51.23 36.49
C LEU A 150 -50.92 51.85 36.64
N LYS A 151 -51.30 52.81 35.79
CA LYS A 151 -52.67 53.33 35.77
C LYS A 151 -53.64 52.25 35.28
N GLU A 152 -54.85 52.25 35.84
CA GLU A 152 -55.89 51.25 35.58
C GLU A 152 -56.29 51.21 34.09
N ASP A 153 -56.32 52.37 33.41
CA ASP A 153 -56.59 52.46 31.97
C ASP A 153 -55.55 51.73 31.11
N VAL A 154 -54.27 51.76 31.50
CA VAL A 154 -53.21 51.04 30.78
C VAL A 154 -53.31 49.53 31.00
N PHE A 155 -53.84 49.11 32.15
CA PHE A 155 -54.08 47.70 32.47
C PHE A 155 -55.29 47.14 31.70
N ILE A 156 -56.41 47.87 31.67
CA ILE A 156 -57.65 47.46 30.99
C ILE A 156 -57.45 47.41 29.46
N TYR A 157 -56.71 48.36 28.89
CA TYR A 157 -56.47 48.45 27.44
C TYR A 157 -55.08 47.95 27.00
N SER A 158 -54.39 47.18 27.84
CA SER A 158 -53.11 46.59 27.46
C SER A 158 -53.30 45.62 26.28
N PRO A 159 -52.44 45.69 25.24
CA PRO A 159 -52.46 44.73 24.14
C PRO A 159 -52.43 43.26 24.59
N GLN A 160 -51.77 42.94 25.71
CA GLN A 160 -51.74 41.57 26.24
C GLN A 160 -53.09 41.13 26.82
N GLN A 161 -53.81 42.05 27.48
CA GLN A 161 -55.16 41.79 27.99
C GLN A 161 -56.18 41.70 26.84
N ILE A 162 -56.05 42.57 25.83
CA ILE A 162 -56.92 42.59 24.65
C ILE A 162 -56.71 41.33 23.79
N SER A 163 -55.45 40.93 23.55
CA SER A 163 -55.15 39.68 22.83
C SER A 163 -55.61 38.45 23.61
N ALA A 164 -55.44 38.41 24.93
CA ALA A 164 -55.93 37.32 25.77
C ALA A 164 -57.47 37.21 25.77
N ARG A 165 -58.18 38.35 25.76
CA ARG A 165 -59.66 38.41 25.64
C ARG A 165 -60.14 38.00 24.25
N GLY A 166 -59.41 38.34 23.19
CA GLY A 166 -59.71 37.95 21.81
C GLY A 166 -59.37 36.50 21.48
N SER A 167 -58.43 35.88 22.22
CA SER A 167 -58.07 34.46 22.06
C SER A 167 -58.98 33.49 22.81
N PHE A 168 -59.90 34.00 23.64
CA PHE A 168 -60.92 33.17 24.30
C PHE A 168 -62.24 33.23 23.52
N ASP A 169 -62.21 32.71 22.29
CA ASP A 169 -63.43 32.35 21.56
C ASP A 169 -63.75 30.87 21.85
N PRO A 170 -64.79 30.56 22.65
CA PRO A 170 -65.19 29.17 22.92
C PRO A 170 -65.69 28.42 21.67
N SER A 171 -65.89 29.11 20.54
CA SER A 171 -66.21 28.51 19.24
C SER A 171 -64.96 28.14 18.42
N SER A 172 -63.79 28.68 18.76
CA SER A 172 -62.52 28.45 18.04
C SER A 172 -61.62 27.40 18.69
N THR A 173 -61.97 26.86 19.87
CA THR A 173 -61.27 25.73 20.52
C THR A 173 -61.57 24.36 19.87
N SER A 174 -61.84 24.33 18.57
CA SER A 174 -62.19 23.13 17.80
C SER A 174 -60.99 22.46 17.13
N GLY A 175 -59.84 22.33 17.81
CA GLY A 175 -58.64 21.89 17.07
C GLY A 175 -57.46 21.26 17.78
N SER A 176 -57.44 21.09 19.10
CA SER A 176 -56.24 20.54 19.75
C SER A 176 -56.51 19.38 20.72
N ALA A 177 -57.31 19.59 21.78
CA ALA A 177 -57.51 18.54 22.78
C ALA A 177 -58.59 17.51 22.40
N VAL A 178 -59.72 17.96 21.84
CA VAL A 178 -60.84 17.06 21.48
C VAL A 178 -60.54 16.26 20.20
N SER A 179 -59.84 16.86 19.23
CA SER A 179 -59.43 16.19 17.98
C SER A 179 -58.47 15.02 18.23
N TRP A 180 -57.58 15.13 19.23
CA TRP A 180 -56.70 14.02 19.65
C TRP A 180 -57.46 12.89 20.34
N LEU A 181 -58.43 13.20 21.19
CA LEU A 181 -59.30 12.21 21.83
C LEU A 181 -60.17 11.48 20.82
N GLU A 182 -60.77 12.21 19.87
CA GLU A 182 -61.57 11.61 18.80
C GLU A 182 -60.70 10.74 17.87
N LYS A 183 -59.44 11.14 17.65
CA LYS A 183 -58.47 10.34 16.90
C LYS A 183 -58.04 9.08 17.66
N LEU A 184 -57.84 9.15 18.98
CA LEU A 184 -57.59 7.97 19.82
C LEU A 184 -58.81 7.04 19.89
N GLN A 185 -60.02 7.59 19.92
CA GLN A 185 -61.26 6.79 19.90
C GLN A 185 -61.48 6.08 18.55
N ARG A 186 -61.07 6.70 17.44
CA ARG A 186 -61.10 6.08 16.10
C ARG A 186 -59.94 5.10 15.86
N MET A 187 -58.85 5.21 16.60
CA MET A 187 -57.76 4.24 16.54
C MET A 187 -58.08 3.05 17.45
N LYS A 188 -58.65 1.98 16.89
CA LYS A 188 -58.70 0.69 17.57
C LYS A 188 -57.25 0.23 17.88
N PRO A 189 -56.93 -0.18 19.12
CA PRO A 189 -55.63 -0.76 19.43
C PRO A 189 -55.43 -2.07 18.65
N ALA A 190 -54.25 -2.23 18.03
CA ALA A 190 -53.89 -3.45 17.31
C ALA A 190 -53.93 -4.64 18.27
N GLY A 191 -54.86 -5.57 18.05
CA GLY A 191 -55.00 -6.80 18.85
C GLY A 191 -56.42 -7.14 19.32
N VAL A 192 -57.43 -6.28 19.11
CA VAL A 192 -58.84 -6.62 19.39
C VAL A 192 -59.50 -7.12 18.11
N GLN A 193 -59.37 -8.43 17.87
CA GLN A 193 -60.15 -9.19 16.89
C GLN A 193 -61.61 -9.25 17.39
N ASP A 194 -62.56 -8.70 16.64
CA ASP A 194 -63.97 -8.99 16.86
C ASP A 194 -64.19 -10.43 16.37
N THR A 195 -64.50 -11.34 17.29
CA THR A 195 -64.76 -12.76 17.01
C THR A 195 -66.05 -12.91 16.21
N SER A 196 -66.06 -12.52 14.93
CA SER A 196 -67.21 -12.74 14.05
C SER A 196 -66.89 -12.81 12.55
N ASP A 197 -65.65 -12.62 12.09
CA ASP A 197 -65.32 -12.72 10.64
C ASP A 197 -64.07 -13.57 10.33
N GLU A 198 -63.71 -14.48 11.24
CA GLU A 198 -62.71 -15.54 11.04
C GLU A 198 -63.31 -16.70 10.21
N ALA A 199 -63.77 -16.42 8.98
CA ALA A 199 -64.27 -17.47 8.08
C ALA A 199 -64.03 -17.22 6.58
N ALA A 200 -63.57 -16.04 6.15
CA ALA A 200 -63.46 -15.72 4.72
C ALA A 200 -62.03 -15.48 4.18
N ALA A 201 -61.01 -15.33 5.03
CA ALA A 201 -59.66 -14.96 4.56
C ALA A 201 -58.59 -16.07 4.62
N SER A 202 -58.91 -17.26 5.14
CA SER A 202 -57.97 -18.40 5.26
C SER A 202 -57.86 -19.26 3.99
N ALA A 203 -58.32 -18.78 2.82
CA ALA A 203 -58.35 -19.56 1.57
C ALA A 203 -57.62 -18.94 0.36
N VAL A 204 -56.94 -17.79 0.50
CA VAL A 204 -56.30 -17.09 -0.64
C VAL A 204 -54.77 -17.01 -0.53
N ALA A 205 -54.15 -17.57 0.52
CA ALA A 205 -52.70 -17.48 0.75
C ALA A 205 -51.92 -18.80 0.54
N SER A 206 -52.41 -19.71 -0.31
CA SER A 206 -51.71 -20.95 -0.68
C SER A 206 -51.39 -21.08 -2.18
N ALA A 207 -51.19 -19.96 -2.88
CA ALA A 207 -50.81 -19.98 -4.30
C ALA A 207 -49.92 -18.78 -4.67
N ALA A 208 -48.69 -18.76 -4.17
CA ALA A 208 -47.56 -18.00 -4.73
C ALA A 208 -46.27 -18.58 -4.13
N ASP A 209 -45.91 -19.74 -4.65
CA ASP A 209 -44.63 -20.41 -4.49
C ASP A 209 -43.72 -20.03 -5.66
N GLU A 210 -42.41 -19.97 -5.41
CA GLU A 210 -41.30 -19.65 -6.34
C GLU A 210 -41.24 -18.14 -6.74
N GLU A 211 -40.14 -17.38 -6.66
CA GLU A 211 -38.79 -17.61 -7.15
C GLU A 211 -37.76 -16.71 -6.42
N ASP A 212 -36.56 -17.24 -6.22
CA ASP A 212 -35.25 -16.64 -6.54
C ASP A 212 -34.94 -15.16 -6.21
N ALA A 213 -34.02 -14.93 -5.26
CA ALA A 213 -32.77 -14.20 -5.52
C ALA A 213 -31.93 -14.00 -4.26
N THR A 214 -30.73 -14.57 -4.31
CA THR A 214 -29.47 -14.16 -3.68
C THR A 214 -29.42 -12.65 -3.33
N THR A 215 -28.81 -12.15 -2.25
CA THR A 215 -27.36 -12.18 -2.03
C THR A 215 -27.03 -11.55 -0.67
N TYR A 216 -26.07 -12.19 0.00
CA TYR A 216 -25.34 -11.78 1.18
C TYR A 216 -24.62 -10.43 1.02
N VAL A 217 -24.85 -9.46 1.92
CA VAL A 217 -23.84 -8.48 2.35
C VAL A 217 -24.05 -8.22 3.85
N SER A 218 -23.18 -8.80 4.66
CA SER A 218 -23.07 -8.48 6.08
C SER A 218 -22.38 -7.13 6.23
N SER A 219 -23.00 -6.23 6.98
CA SER A 219 -22.33 -5.09 7.62
C SER A 219 -21.45 -5.57 8.78
N ASP A 220 -20.62 -4.65 9.23
CA ASP A 220 -19.75 -4.64 10.42
C ASP A 220 -18.34 -5.22 10.22
N ASP A 221 -17.27 -4.69 10.80
CA ASP A 221 -16.88 -3.39 11.38
C ASP A 221 -15.41 -3.61 11.78
N ASP A 222 -14.61 -2.55 11.78
CA ASP A 222 -13.35 -2.37 12.53
C ASP A 222 -12.23 -3.43 12.53
N GLY A 223 -11.02 -3.00 12.10
CA GLY A 223 -9.80 -3.78 12.32
C GLY A 223 -8.55 -3.24 11.63
N VAL A 224 -8.23 -1.97 11.83
CA VAL A 224 -6.96 -1.36 11.37
C VAL A 224 -5.81 -1.97 12.20
N GLU A 225 -5.21 -3.07 11.74
CA GLU A 225 -4.06 -3.64 12.41
C GLU A 225 -2.79 -2.84 12.08
N ALA A 226 -2.33 -2.12 13.09
CA ALA A 226 -1.14 -1.31 13.08
C ALA A 226 0.13 -2.15 12.90
N SER A 227 1.01 -1.62 12.03
CA SER A 227 2.46 -1.78 12.00
C SER A 227 3.10 -2.39 13.27
N LYS A 228 3.84 -3.48 13.09
CA LYS A 228 4.97 -3.85 13.97
C LYS A 228 6.28 -3.89 13.16
N PRO A 229 7.24 -3.00 13.46
CA PRO A 229 8.65 -3.28 13.23
C PRO A 229 9.40 -3.30 14.58
N LYS A 230 10.11 -4.41 14.84
CA LYS A 230 11.23 -4.61 15.79
C LYS A 230 11.39 -6.13 15.98
N LYS A 231 12.56 -6.76 15.86
CA LYS A 231 13.92 -6.40 16.30
C LYS A 231 14.97 -7.05 15.39
N GLU A 232 16.01 -6.30 15.06
CA GLU A 232 17.37 -6.83 15.00
C GLU A 232 17.85 -6.97 16.44
N ASP A 233 18.46 -8.11 16.79
CA ASP A 233 19.48 -8.25 17.83
C ASP A 233 20.20 -9.61 17.58
N GLU A 234 21.53 -9.52 17.43
CA GLU A 234 22.58 -10.56 17.20
C GLU A 234 22.79 -11.16 15.80
#